data_AF-A0A7J4IZU0-F1
#
_entry.id   AF-A0A7J4IZU0-F1
#
_cell.length_a   1.000
_cell.length_b   1.000
_cell.length_c   1.000
_cell.angle_alpha   90.00
_cell.angle_beta   90.00
_cell.angle_gamma   90.00
#
_symmetry.space_group_name_H-M   'P 1'
#
loop_
_entity.id
_entity.type
_entity.pdbx_description
1 polymer ?
#
loop_
_entity_poly.entity_id
_entity_poly.type
_entity_poly.pdbx_seq_one_letter_code
_entity_poly.pdbx_strand_id
1 'polypeptide(L)' 'MARVIIHEDKSPVEVRVGGESRWICQCGLSTAKPYCSGAHKMTQDEEAGKLYKYESGRRTEVRRP' A
#
# COMPACT_ATOMS: atom_id res chain seq x y z
N MET A 1 -11.24 -19.91 2.81
CA MET A 1 -9.93 -20.01 2.12
C MET A 1 -9.21 -18.68 2.26
N ALA A 2 -7.91 -18.69 2.52
CA ALA A 2 -7.08 -17.49 2.56
C ALA A 2 -6.30 -17.36 1.25
N ARG A 3 -5.91 -16.13 0.90
CA ARG A 3 -5.05 -15.83 -0.26
C ARG A 3 -4.06 -14.74 0.11
N VAL A 4 -2.89 -14.76 -0.52
CA VAL A 4 -1.89 -13.69 -0.40
C VAL A 4 -2.13 -12.70 -1.53
N ILE A 5 -2.15 -11.40 -1.20
CA ILE A 5 -2.21 -10.29 -2.15
C ILE A 5 -0.92 -9.49 -2.01
N ILE A 6 -0.22 -9.29 -3.12
CA ILE A 6 1.02 -8.50 -3.17
C ILE A 6 0.66 -7.11 -3.72
N HIS A 7 1.09 -6.08 -3.03
CA HIS A 7 0.98 -4.68 -3.46
C HIS A 7 2.37 -4.19 -3.87
N GLU A 8 2.50 -3.63 -5.08
CA GLU A 8 3.77 -3.11 -5.61
C GLU A 8 3.77 -1.57 -5.71
N ASP A 9 2.60 -0.95 -5.84
CA ASP A 9 2.47 0.50 -5.93
C ASP A 9 2.74 1.19 -4.58
N LYS A 10 3.62 2.20 -4.59
CA LYS A 10 4.04 2.95 -3.39
C LYS A 10 3.27 4.26 -3.17
N SER A 11 2.30 4.57 -4.03
CA SER A 11 1.57 5.84 -4.01
C SER A 11 0.08 5.60 -4.29
N PRO A 12 -0.81 6.50 -3.83
CA PRO A 12 -2.21 6.45 -4.21
C PRO A 12 -2.42 6.88 -5.66
N VAL A 13 -3.50 6.43 -6.26
CA VAL A 13 -3.98 6.91 -7.55
C VAL A 13 -5.02 8.01 -7.35
N GLU A 14 -4.91 9.09 -8.14
CA GLU A 14 -5.95 10.12 -8.21
C GLU A 14 -7.12 9.60 -9.07
N VAL A 15 -8.32 9.65 -8.51
CA VAL A 15 -9.57 9.38 -9.21
C VAL A 15 -10.43 10.63 -9.15
N ARG A 16 -10.84 11.15 -10.30
CA ARG A 16 -11.71 12.33 -10.39
C ARG A 16 -13.17 11.91 -10.47
N VAL A 17 -13.99 12.37 -9.53
CA VAL A 17 -15.43 12.09 -9.48
C VAL A 17 -16.16 13.42 -9.38
N GLY A 18 -16.97 13.76 -10.39
CA GLY A 18 -17.70 15.04 -10.40
C GLY A 18 -16.82 16.29 -10.38
N GLY A 19 -15.56 16.19 -10.81
CA GLY A 19 -14.58 17.29 -10.75
C GLY A 19 -13.77 17.35 -9.45
N GLU A 20 -14.08 16.54 -8.44
CA GLU A 20 -13.30 16.44 -7.21
C GLU A 20 -12.25 15.33 -7.29
N SER A 21 -11.04 15.60 -6.80
CA SER A 21 -9.97 14.61 -6.67
C SER A 21 -10.18 13.74 -5.43
N ARG A 22 -10.20 12.42 -5.61
CA ARG A 22 -10.18 11.40 -4.55
C ARG A 22 -8.92 10.56 -4.69
N TRP A 23 -8.22 10.33 -3.59
CA TRP A 23 -6.98 9.56 -3.59
C TRP A 23 -7.22 8.14 -3.09
N ILE A 24 -7.09 7.15 -3.97
CA ILE A 24 -7.36 5.74 -3.69
C ILE A 24 -6.05 5.03 -3.36
N CYS A 25 -6.05 4.27 -2.25
CA CYS A 25 -4.88 3.56 -1.76
C CYS A 25 -4.51 2.39 -2.69
N GLN A 26 -3.27 2.36 -3.15
CA GLN A 26 -2.70 1.21 -3.87
C GLN A 26 -1.62 0.47 -3.06
N CYS A 27 -1.02 1.10 -2.05
CA CYS A 27 0.07 0.51 -1.25
C CYS A 27 -0.36 -0.57 -0.24
N GLY A 28 -1.65 -0.81 -0.05
CA GLY A 28 -2.12 -1.83 0.88
C GLY A 28 -2.09 -1.44 2.38
N LEU A 29 -1.40 -0.37 2.79
CA LEU A 29 -1.21 -0.02 4.22
C LEU A 29 -2.18 1.00 4.81
N SER A 30 -3.14 1.51 4.03
CA SER A 30 -4.04 2.53 4.57
C SER A 30 -4.95 2.01 5.69
N THR A 31 -5.11 2.83 6.72
CA THR A 31 -6.07 2.66 7.82
C THR A 31 -7.47 3.21 7.48
N ALA A 32 -7.64 3.90 6.36
CA ALA A 32 -8.89 4.53 5.93
C ALA A 32 -9.32 4.04 4.53
N LYS A 33 -9.09 2.75 4.24
CA LYS A 33 -9.44 2.14 2.96
C LYS A 33 -10.92 2.39 2.60
N PRO A 34 -11.24 2.65 1.31
CA PRO A 34 -10.36 2.55 0.14
C PRO A 34 -9.45 3.77 -0.09
N TYR A 35 -9.59 4.82 0.72
CA TYR A 35 -8.87 6.07 0.54
C TYR A 35 -7.44 6.00 1.04
N CYS A 36 -6.61 6.93 0.58
CA CYS A 36 -5.26 7.12 1.09
C CYS A 36 -5.29 7.81 2.45
N SER A 37 -4.68 7.17 3.46
CA SER A 37 -4.45 7.78 4.79
C SER A 37 -3.03 8.35 4.96
N GLY A 38 -2.23 8.40 3.90
CA GLY A 38 -0.82 8.82 3.94
C GLY A 38 0.17 7.73 4.39
N ALA A 39 -0.31 6.56 4.81
CA ALA A 39 0.53 5.43 5.24
C ALA A 39 1.52 4.92 4.17
N HIS A 40 1.28 5.22 2.88
CA HIS A 40 2.18 4.91 1.78
C HIS A 40 3.59 5.51 1.93
N LYS A 41 3.76 6.53 2.78
CA LYS A 41 5.09 7.06 3.11
C LYS A 41 6.02 5.98 3.73
N MET A 42 5.46 4.96 4.38
CA MET A 42 6.21 3.84 4.97
C MET A 42 6.78 2.87 3.92
N THR A 43 6.41 3.00 2.65
CA THR A 43 6.87 2.14 1.55
C THR A 43 7.91 2.85 0.67
N GLN A 44 8.18 4.14 0.88
CA GLN A 44 9.05 4.94 0.01
C GLN A 44 10.52 4.49 0.06
N ASP A 45 10.98 4.04 1.21
CA ASP A 45 12.34 3.56 1.47
C ASP A 45 12.52 2.05 1.21
N GLU A 46 11.49 1.36 0.74
CA GLU A 46 11.59 -0.05 0.37
C GLU A 46 12.56 -0.23 -0.81
N GLU A 47 13.49 -1.17 -0.67
CA GLU A 47 14.45 -1.48 -1.72
C GLU A 47 13.78 -2.24 -2.88
N ALA A 48 14.19 -1.91 -4.10
CA ALA A 48 13.69 -2.60 -5.30
C ALA A 48 14.04 -4.09 -5.27
N GLY A 49 13.08 -4.95 -5.61
CA GLY A 49 13.27 -6.40 -5.67
C GLY A 49 13.14 -7.13 -4.32
N LYS A 50 13.00 -6.41 -3.21
CA LYS A 50 12.68 -6.99 -1.91
C LYS A 50 11.17 -7.03 -1.67
N LEU A 51 10.72 -8.01 -0.87
CA LEU A 51 9.34 -8.11 -0.43
C LEU A 51 9.27 -7.87 1.07
N TYR A 52 8.34 -7.01 1.48
CA TYR A 52 8.14 -6.68 2.89
C TYR A 52 6.74 -7.12 3.34
N LYS A 53 6.66 -7.79 4.48
CA LYS A 53 5.42 -8.09 5.17
C LYS A 53 5.19 -7.04 6.25
N TYR A 54 3.98 -6.49 6.27
CA TYR A 54 3.52 -5.57 7.30
C TYR A 54 2.51 -6.29 8.20
N GLU A 55 2.82 -6.42 9.49
CA GLU A 55 1.98 -7.12 10.47
C GLU A 55 2.02 -6.36 11.80
N SER A 56 0.86 -5.94 12.30
CA SER A 56 0.72 -5.22 13.57
C SER A 56 1.71 -4.05 13.73
N GLY A 57 1.91 -3.27 12.65
CA GLY A 57 2.81 -2.12 12.64
C GLY A 57 4.31 -2.44 12.49
N ARG A 58 4.69 -3.71 12.38
CA ARG A 58 6.08 -4.12 12.11
C ARG A 58 6.27 -4.44 10.64
N ARG A 59 7.41 -4.03 10.09
CA ARG A 59 7.88 -4.36 8.74
C ARG A 59 8.97 -5.42 8.82
N THR A 60 8.83 -6.52 8.10
CA THR A 60 9.86 -7.56 7.97
C THR A 60 10.11 -7.90 6.50
N GLU A 61 11.37 -8.06 6.12
CA GLU A 61 11.72 -8.60 4.81
C GLU A 61 11.33 -10.09 4.77
N VAL A 62 10.70 -10.52 3.68
CA VAL A 62 10.26 -11.90 3.46
C VAL A 62 10.63 -12.36 2.06
N ARG A 63 10.70 -13.67 1.86
CA ARG A 63 10.81 -14.25 0.52
C ARG A 63 9.44 -14.28 -0.13
N ARG A 64 9.40 -14.15 -1.45
CA ARG A 64 8.16 -14.29 -2.22
C ARG A 64 7.58 -15.69 -1.95
N PRO A 65 6.29 -15.78 -1.53
CA PRO A 65 5.64 -17.05 -1.26
C PRO A 65 5.41 -17.85 -2.54
#